data_AF-A0A2M8DEL6-F1
#
_entry.id   AF-A0A2M8DEL6-F1
#
_cell.length_a   1.000
_cell.length_b   1.000
_cell.length_c   1.000
_cell.angle_alpha   90.00
_cell.angle_beta   90.00
_cell.angle_gamma   90.00
#
_symmetry.space_group_name_H-M   'P 1'
#
loop_
_entity.id
_entity.type
_entity.pdbx_description
1 polymer ?
#
loop_
_entity_poly.entity_id
_entity_poly.type
_entity_poly.pdbx_seq_one_letter_code
_entity_poly.pdbx_strand_id
1 'polypeptide(L)'
;RIEHPQAVIDRIQYGADAGRGLEPARYRFVHHTHDGRAVYTFCMCPGGEVVASGSAAGQGVVNGMSPRRRATGFANSGVVVGVVPADLPGGGVLAGMHFQEGLERLAFRLGGSDYRAPVQTVAAFLGRANPPIPAASYRPGVAGARLTTLLPRPLTSALRQGLDRFGRIAPTFLDPPALLYGVESRTSCPLTMVRRPDRQSASHLGLYPIGEGAGYAGGIISSAADGIESALALLGSAP
;
A
#
# COMPACT_ATOMS: atom_id res chain seq x y z
N ARG A 1 2.95 -4.81 0.71
CA ARG A 1 2.04 -5.58 -0.18
C ARG A 1 1.90 -7.02 0.32
N ILE A 2 0.73 -7.65 0.15
CA ILE A 2 0.51 -9.10 0.27
C ILE A 2 0.28 -9.68 -1.13
N GLU A 3 0.79 -10.88 -1.41
CA GLU A 3 0.61 -11.57 -2.69
C GLU A 3 0.19 -13.02 -2.49
N HIS A 4 -0.67 -13.49 -3.40
CA HIS A 4 -1.14 -14.86 -3.50
C HIS A 4 -1.12 -15.29 -4.96
N PRO A 5 -1.09 -16.60 -5.27
CA PRO A 5 -1.56 -17.07 -6.56
C PRO A 5 -3.01 -16.59 -6.79
N GLN A 6 -3.30 -16.06 -7.98
CA GLN A 6 -4.63 -15.54 -8.32
C GLN A 6 -5.73 -16.58 -8.12
N ALA A 7 -5.44 -17.85 -8.42
CA ALA A 7 -6.37 -18.96 -8.24
C ALA A 7 -6.83 -19.14 -6.77
N VAL A 8 -6.02 -18.75 -5.78
CA VAL A 8 -6.44 -18.77 -4.37
C VAL A 8 -7.54 -17.74 -4.14
N ILE A 9 -7.36 -16.53 -4.67
CA ILE A 9 -8.35 -15.45 -4.56
C ILE A 9 -9.62 -15.78 -5.36
N ASP A 10 -9.48 -16.36 -6.55
CA ASP A 10 -10.61 -16.79 -7.36
C ASP A 10 -11.46 -17.82 -6.62
N ARG A 11 -10.84 -18.79 -5.95
CA ARG A 11 -11.58 -19.77 -5.12
C ARG A 11 -12.24 -19.12 -3.91
N ILE A 12 -11.60 -18.15 -3.26
CA ILE A 12 -12.19 -17.43 -2.13
C ILE A 12 -13.44 -16.66 -2.56
N GLN A 13 -13.43 -16.03 -3.73
CA GLN A 13 -14.51 -15.16 -4.18
C GLN A 13 -15.61 -15.88 -4.97
N TYR A 14 -15.22 -16.86 -5.79
CA TYR A 14 -16.12 -17.54 -6.73
C TYR A 14 -16.39 -19.01 -6.40
N GLY A 15 -15.67 -19.59 -5.43
CA GLY A 15 -15.85 -20.99 -5.06
C GLY A 15 -15.65 -21.94 -6.25
N ALA A 16 -16.65 -22.78 -6.52
CA ALA A 16 -16.64 -23.76 -7.61
C ALA A 16 -16.70 -23.16 -9.03
N ASP A 17 -16.99 -21.85 -9.14
CA ASP A 17 -17.04 -21.15 -10.42
C ASP A 17 -15.69 -20.51 -10.81
N ALA A 18 -14.68 -20.62 -9.95
CA ALA A 18 -13.32 -20.20 -10.26
C ALA A 18 -12.82 -20.87 -11.56
N GLY A 19 -12.38 -20.06 -12.53
CA GLY A 19 -11.89 -20.54 -13.83
C GLY A 19 -12.96 -20.74 -14.91
N ARG A 20 -14.25 -20.48 -14.65
CA ARG A 20 -15.34 -20.58 -15.65
C ARG A 20 -15.48 -19.35 -16.55
N GLY A 21 -14.35 -18.74 -16.94
CA GLY A 21 -14.34 -17.52 -17.76
C GLY A 21 -14.69 -16.23 -16.99
N LEU A 22 -14.77 -16.29 -15.67
CA LEU A 22 -14.89 -15.11 -14.82
C LEU A 22 -13.58 -14.31 -14.82
N GLU A 23 -13.70 -12.99 -14.71
CA GLU A 23 -12.56 -12.09 -14.53
C GLU A 23 -11.74 -12.47 -13.29
N PRO A 24 -10.41 -12.24 -13.28
CA PRO A 24 -9.60 -12.42 -12.09
C PRO A 24 -10.19 -11.70 -10.87
N ALA A 25 -10.45 -12.47 -9.83
CA ALA A 25 -11.22 -12.04 -8.68
C ALA A 25 -10.52 -10.93 -7.88
N ARG A 26 -11.34 -10.10 -7.23
CA ARG A 26 -10.92 -9.01 -6.35
C ARG A 26 -11.41 -9.23 -4.93
N TYR A 27 -10.75 -8.59 -3.97
CA TYR A 27 -11.21 -8.55 -2.58
C TYR A 27 -11.05 -7.15 -2.00
N ARG A 28 -11.83 -6.88 -0.96
CA ARG A 28 -11.68 -5.71 -0.09
C ARG A 28 -11.96 -6.13 1.34
N PHE A 29 -10.98 -5.96 2.21
CA PHE A 29 -11.13 -6.20 3.64
C PHE A 29 -10.84 -4.95 4.45
N VAL A 30 -11.56 -4.81 5.56
CA VAL A 30 -11.38 -3.76 6.57
C VAL A 30 -11.56 -4.39 7.94
N HIS A 31 -10.71 -4.02 8.89
CA HIS A 31 -10.82 -4.37 10.29
C HIS A 31 -10.45 -3.17 11.15
N HIS A 32 -11.27 -2.89 12.16
CA HIS A 32 -10.94 -1.94 13.21
C HIS A 32 -10.39 -2.74 14.40
N THR A 33 -9.16 -2.45 14.79
CA THR A 33 -8.52 -3.10 15.93
C THR A 33 -9.15 -2.65 17.25
N HIS A 34 -8.84 -3.35 18.33
CA HIS A 34 -9.38 -3.02 19.66
C HIS A 34 -8.97 -1.61 20.15
N ASP A 35 -7.83 -1.10 19.70
CA ASP A 35 -7.33 0.26 19.95
C ASP A 35 -7.81 1.30 18.91
N GLY A 36 -8.77 0.94 18.05
CA GLY A 36 -9.46 1.86 17.14
C GLY A 36 -8.75 2.14 15.81
N ARG A 37 -7.61 1.49 15.52
CA ARG A 37 -6.91 1.64 14.23
C ARG A 37 -7.61 0.86 13.13
N ALA A 38 -7.66 1.44 11.94
CA ALA A 38 -8.16 0.74 10.76
C ALA A 38 -7.01 0.03 10.03
N VAL A 39 -7.15 -1.28 9.84
CA VAL A 39 -6.34 -2.09 8.93
C VAL A 39 -7.19 -2.49 7.75
N TYR A 40 -6.73 -2.21 6.54
CA TYR A 40 -7.53 -2.46 5.35
C TYR A 40 -6.65 -2.83 4.15
N THR A 41 -7.31 -3.42 3.15
CA THR A 41 -6.67 -3.73 1.87
C THR A 41 -6.76 -2.53 0.94
N PHE A 42 -5.65 -2.15 0.32
CA PHE A 42 -5.54 -0.99 -0.56
C PHE A 42 -5.06 -1.38 -1.96
N CYS A 43 -5.50 -0.68 -3.00
CA CYS A 43 -5.04 -0.84 -4.38
C CYS A 43 -4.91 -2.32 -4.80
N MET A 44 -6.01 -3.08 -4.69
CA MET A 44 -6.02 -4.50 -5.05
C MET A 44 -5.83 -4.68 -6.56
N CYS A 45 -4.82 -5.47 -6.93
CA CYS A 45 -4.36 -5.73 -8.28
C CYS A 45 -4.61 -7.21 -8.64
N PRO A 46 -5.76 -7.54 -9.24
CA PRO A 46 -6.04 -8.90 -9.67
C PRO A 46 -5.21 -9.24 -10.91
N GLY A 47 -4.63 -10.44 -10.96
CA GLY A 47 -3.80 -10.92 -12.05
C GLY A 47 -2.64 -9.97 -12.35
N GLY A 48 -2.10 -9.34 -11.30
CA GLY A 48 -1.11 -8.29 -11.36
C GLY A 48 0.22 -8.70 -10.75
N GLU A 49 1.08 -7.72 -10.50
CA GLU A 49 2.39 -7.91 -9.91
C GLU A 49 2.68 -6.85 -8.88
N VAL A 50 3.54 -7.19 -7.93
CA VAL A 50 4.12 -6.24 -6.98
C VAL A 50 5.28 -5.55 -7.69
N VAL A 51 5.30 -4.23 -7.68
CA VAL A 51 6.31 -3.44 -8.43
C VAL A 51 7.19 -2.63 -7.50
N ALA A 52 8.44 -2.41 -7.95
CA ALA A 52 9.34 -1.44 -7.35
C ALA A 52 8.83 -0.02 -7.65
N SER A 53 8.55 0.75 -6.60
CA SER A 53 8.02 2.12 -6.72
C SER A 53 8.86 3.15 -5.97
N GLY A 54 10.13 2.83 -5.71
CA GLY A 54 11.07 3.78 -5.11
C GLY A 54 11.45 4.86 -6.13
N SER A 55 11.58 6.09 -5.66
CA SER A 55 11.93 7.25 -6.51
C SER A 55 13.26 7.91 -6.13
N ALA A 56 13.97 7.37 -5.14
CA ALA A 56 15.30 7.84 -4.76
C ALA A 56 16.24 6.67 -4.46
N ALA A 57 17.54 6.93 -4.60
CA ALA A 57 18.57 5.94 -4.34
C ALA A 57 18.52 5.44 -2.89
N GLY A 58 18.70 4.13 -2.70
CA GLY A 58 18.71 3.53 -1.37
C GLY A 58 17.34 3.48 -0.68
N GLN A 59 16.24 3.64 -1.41
CA GLN A 59 14.87 3.49 -0.92
C GLN A 59 14.22 2.22 -1.51
N GLY A 60 13.66 1.38 -0.63
CA GLY A 60 12.86 0.22 -1.01
C GLY A 60 11.38 0.52 -0.79
N VAL A 61 10.63 0.66 -1.89
CA VAL A 61 9.19 0.92 -1.87
C VAL A 61 8.50 -0.08 -2.78
N VAL A 62 7.39 -0.63 -2.31
CA VAL A 62 6.54 -1.51 -3.12
C VAL A 62 5.18 -0.88 -3.40
N ASN A 63 4.65 -1.13 -4.59
CA ASN A 63 3.26 -0.89 -4.95
C ASN A 63 2.76 -2.09 -5.77
N GLY A 64 1.61 -1.98 -6.42
CA GLY A 64 1.11 -3.01 -7.31
C GLY A 64 0.55 -2.44 -8.59
N MET A 65 0.57 -3.26 -9.62
CA MET A 65 -0.08 -2.96 -10.90
C MET A 65 -0.69 -4.23 -11.49
N SER A 66 -1.61 -4.07 -12.43
CA SER A 66 -2.08 -5.17 -13.26
C SER A 66 -1.96 -4.80 -14.73
N PRO A 67 -1.43 -5.68 -15.60
CA PRO A 67 -1.57 -5.50 -17.03
C PRO A 67 -3.05 -5.59 -17.42
N ARG A 68 -3.41 -5.05 -18.58
CA ARG A 68 -4.81 -5.07 -19.08
C ARG A 68 -5.41 -6.50 -19.06
N ARG A 69 -4.62 -7.50 -19.43
CA ARG A 69 -5.05 -8.92 -19.47
C ARG A 69 -5.20 -9.56 -18.09
N ARG A 70 -4.64 -8.98 -17.02
CA ARG A 70 -4.66 -9.54 -15.66
C ARG A 70 -4.27 -11.03 -15.60
N ALA A 71 -3.18 -11.38 -16.28
CA ALA A 71 -2.82 -12.78 -16.53
C ALA A 71 -1.43 -13.14 -15.99
N THR A 72 -0.91 -12.42 -14.99
CA THR A 72 0.39 -12.75 -14.35
C THR A 72 0.33 -14.03 -13.51
N GLY A 73 -0.88 -14.49 -13.15
CA GLY A 73 -1.09 -15.60 -12.21
C GLY A 73 -1.03 -15.21 -10.74
N PHE A 74 -0.79 -13.93 -10.41
CA PHE A 74 -0.71 -13.44 -9.03
C PHE A 74 -1.80 -12.39 -8.73
N ALA A 75 -2.29 -12.39 -7.49
CA ALA A 75 -3.15 -11.36 -6.92
C ALA A 75 -2.37 -10.65 -5.82
N ASN A 76 -2.35 -9.32 -5.80
CA ASN A 76 -1.71 -8.58 -4.72
C ASN A 76 -2.51 -7.36 -4.27
N SER A 77 -2.32 -6.94 -3.01
CA SER A 77 -2.88 -5.70 -2.49
C SER A 77 -1.99 -5.12 -1.41
N GLY A 78 -2.10 -3.81 -1.16
CA GLY A 78 -1.62 -3.25 0.10
C GLY A 78 -2.41 -3.87 1.24
N VAL A 79 -1.74 -4.15 2.37
CA VAL A 79 -2.38 -4.37 3.66
C VAL A 79 -1.80 -3.30 4.55
N VAL A 80 -2.60 -2.26 4.78
CA VAL A 80 -2.13 -0.98 5.31
C VAL A 80 -2.83 -0.69 6.62
N VAL A 81 -2.14 0.04 7.50
CA VAL A 81 -2.65 0.50 8.78
C VAL A 81 -2.54 2.02 8.83
N GLY A 82 -3.57 2.68 9.36
CA GLY A 82 -3.55 4.12 9.56
C GLY A 82 -2.42 4.56 10.50
N VAL A 83 -1.66 5.56 10.05
CA VAL A 83 -0.65 6.27 10.83
C VAL A 83 -1.23 7.63 11.20
N VAL A 84 -1.23 7.96 12.48
CA VAL A 84 -1.68 9.26 13.00
C VAL A 84 -0.48 10.11 13.42
N PRO A 85 -0.63 11.44 13.59
CA PRO A 85 0.49 12.29 14.01
C PRO A 85 1.21 11.82 15.28
N ALA A 86 0.49 11.19 16.22
CA ALA A 86 1.07 10.64 17.44
C ALA A 86 2.03 9.44 17.21
N ASP A 87 2.01 8.82 16.03
CA ASP A 87 2.93 7.73 15.66
C ASP A 87 4.24 8.26 15.05
N LEU A 88 4.28 9.53 14.64
CA LEU A 88 5.40 10.08 13.90
C LEU A 88 6.55 10.43 14.86
N PRO A 89 7.78 9.96 14.58
CA PRO A 89 8.94 10.37 15.34
C PRO A 89 9.26 11.84 15.04
N GLY A 90 9.43 12.64 16.10
CA GLY A 90 9.78 14.04 15.99
C GLY A 90 8.55 14.96 15.86
N GLY A 91 8.76 16.15 15.30
CA GLY A 91 7.73 17.15 15.12
C GLY A 91 7.91 17.94 13.82
N GLY A 92 6.91 18.77 13.52
CA GLY A 92 6.91 19.63 12.33
C GLY A 92 6.16 19.03 11.13
N VAL A 93 5.91 19.88 10.14
CA VAL A 93 5.03 19.58 9.00
C VAL A 93 5.55 18.50 8.05
N LEU A 94 6.85 18.19 8.12
CA LEU A 94 7.50 17.17 7.29
C LEU A 94 7.72 15.83 8.02
N ALA A 95 7.27 15.69 9.27
CA ALA A 95 7.50 14.47 10.06
C ALA A 95 7.00 13.20 9.37
N GLY A 96 5.86 13.29 8.66
CA GLY A 96 5.32 12.17 7.87
C GLY A 96 6.23 11.76 6.71
N MET A 97 6.81 12.73 5.99
CA MET A 97 7.77 12.46 4.91
C MET A 97 9.03 11.79 5.46
N HIS A 98 9.60 12.32 6.54
CA HIS A 98 10.79 11.74 7.16
C HIS A 98 10.54 10.32 7.68
N PHE A 99 9.35 10.07 8.23
CA PHE A 99 8.94 8.73 8.65
C PHE A 99 8.86 7.77 7.47
N GLN A 100 8.21 8.16 6.36
CA GLN A 100 8.17 7.36 5.13
C GLN A 100 9.58 7.04 4.65
N GLU A 101 10.44 8.05 4.44
CA GLU A 101 11.79 7.82 3.95
C GLU A 101 12.63 6.93 4.88
N GLY A 102 12.46 7.05 6.20
CA GLY A 102 13.11 6.19 7.18
C GLY A 102 12.74 4.72 6.99
N LEU A 103 11.44 4.43 6.81
CA LEU A 103 10.94 3.09 6.50
C LEU A 103 11.47 2.57 5.17
N GLU A 104 11.51 3.41 4.15
CA GLU A 104 11.95 3.04 2.80
C GLU A 104 13.45 2.71 2.77
N ARG A 105 14.29 3.49 3.46
CA ARG A 105 15.72 3.19 3.63
C ARG A 105 15.94 1.92 4.44
N LEU A 106 15.10 1.67 5.45
CA LEU A 106 15.16 0.43 6.23
C LEU A 106 14.76 -0.78 5.38
N ALA A 107 13.72 -0.67 4.57
CA ALA A 107 13.29 -1.71 3.65
C ALA A 107 14.37 -2.04 2.61
N PHE A 108 15.04 -1.04 2.05
CA PHE A 108 16.18 -1.25 1.16
C PHE A 108 17.30 -2.06 1.83
N ARG A 109 17.69 -1.71 3.05
CA ARG A 109 18.72 -2.45 3.81
C ARG A 109 18.30 -3.88 4.13
N LEU A 110 17.04 -4.08 4.56
CA LEU A 110 16.50 -5.42 4.81
C LEU A 110 16.40 -6.27 3.55
N GLY A 111 16.27 -5.64 2.38
CA GLY A 111 16.34 -6.29 1.07
C GLY A 111 17.75 -6.71 0.66
N GLY A 112 18.79 -6.33 1.41
CA GLY A 112 20.19 -6.58 1.08
C GLY A 112 20.89 -5.45 0.34
N SER A 113 20.29 -4.26 0.29
CA SER A 113 20.85 -3.06 -0.35
C SER A 113 21.14 -3.21 -1.86
N ASP A 114 20.41 -4.09 -2.55
CA ASP A 114 20.52 -4.36 -3.99
C ASP A 114 19.17 -4.30 -4.71
N TYR A 115 18.22 -3.55 -4.13
CA TYR A 115 16.85 -3.35 -4.62
C TYR A 115 15.96 -4.60 -4.69
N ARG A 116 16.39 -5.75 -4.14
CA ARG A 116 15.43 -6.82 -3.83
C ARG A 116 14.46 -6.36 -2.74
N ALA A 117 13.20 -6.78 -2.85
CA ALA A 117 12.22 -6.48 -1.81
C ALA A 117 12.45 -7.42 -0.61
N PRO A 118 12.49 -6.90 0.64
CA PRO A 118 12.43 -7.76 1.81
C PRO A 118 11.06 -8.43 1.86
N VAL A 119 11.04 -9.73 2.11
CA VAL A 119 9.81 -10.52 2.17
C VAL A 119 9.75 -11.45 3.38
N GLN A 120 8.53 -11.74 3.82
CA GLN A 120 8.23 -12.73 4.85
C GLN A 120 6.91 -13.41 4.52
N THR A 121 6.80 -14.71 4.75
CA THR A 121 5.51 -15.39 4.59
C THR A 121 4.52 -14.89 5.64
N VAL A 122 3.23 -14.82 5.30
CA VAL A 122 2.19 -14.33 6.22
C VAL A 122 2.17 -15.16 7.51
N ALA A 123 2.32 -16.50 7.40
CA ALA A 123 2.41 -17.40 8.55
C ALA A 123 3.57 -17.01 9.50
N ALA A 124 4.77 -16.78 8.98
CA ALA A 124 5.92 -16.38 9.77
C ALA A 124 5.73 -14.97 10.39
N PHE A 125 5.13 -14.03 9.65
CA PHE A 125 4.83 -12.70 10.17
C PHE A 125 3.84 -12.75 11.36
N LEU A 126 2.88 -13.67 11.32
CA LEU A 126 1.93 -13.96 12.41
C LEU A 126 2.53 -14.78 13.56
N GLY A 127 3.81 -15.18 13.48
CA GLY A 127 4.46 -16.00 14.51
C GLY A 127 4.07 -17.48 14.47
N ARG A 128 3.61 -17.97 13.32
CA ARG A 128 3.30 -19.39 13.06
C ARG A 128 4.50 -20.05 12.37
N ALA A 129 4.27 -21.16 11.65
CA ALA A 129 5.30 -21.83 10.86
C ALA A 129 6.02 -20.86 9.91
N ASN A 130 7.30 -21.14 9.65
CA ASN A 130 8.14 -20.36 8.74
C ASN A 130 8.47 -21.19 7.48
N PRO A 131 7.53 -21.34 6.54
CA PRO A 131 7.78 -22.08 5.31
C PRO A 131 8.77 -21.34 4.40
N PRO A 132 9.36 -22.04 3.41
CA PRO A 132 10.17 -21.41 2.37
C PRO A 132 9.43 -20.29 1.65
N ILE A 133 10.19 -19.32 1.14
CA ILE A 133 9.64 -18.22 0.35
C ILE A 133 9.09 -18.79 -0.98
N PRO A 134 7.81 -18.56 -1.31
CA PRO A 134 7.20 -19.00 -2.55
C PRO A 134 7.66 -18.15 -3.75
N ALA A 135 7.17 -18.48 -4.94
CA ALA A 135 7.34 -17.64 -6.11
C ALA A 135 6.80 -16.22 -5.87
N ALA A 136 7.51 -15.22 -6.38
CA ALA A 136 7.25 -13.80 -6.21
C ALA A 136 7.18 -13.10 -7.58
N SER A 137 6.20 -12.21 -7.76
CA SER A 137 6.10 -11.42 -8.99
C SER A 137 7.10 -10.27 -9.06
N TYR A 138 7.55 -9.77 -7.89
CA TYR A 138 8.43 -8.61 -7.81
C TYR A 138 9.75 -8.79 -8.58
N ARG A 139 10.20 -7.72 -9.22
CA ARG A 139 11.49 -7.61 -9.91
C ARG A 139 12.28 -6.43 -9.32
N PRO A 140 13.61 -6.53 -9.12
CA PRO A 140 14.53 -7.57 -9.63
C PRO A 140 14.46 -8.92 -8.91
N GLY A 141 13.91 -8.96 -7.69
CA GLY A 141 13.74 -10.20 -6.93
C GLY A 141 13.43 -9.92 -5.47
N VAL A 142 13.41 -10.97 -4.64
CA VAL A 142 13.06 -10.88 -3.23
C VAL A 142 14.18 -11.43 -2.34
N ALA A 143 14.26 -10.92 -1.12
CA ALA A 143 15.18 -11.41 -0.09
C ALA A 143 14.40 -11.68 1.20
N GLY A 144 14.61 -12.84 1.82
CA GLY A 144 13.97 -13.17 3.09
C GLY A 144 14.41 -12.24 4.21
N ALA A 145 13.46 -11.61 4.90
CA ALA A 145 13.73 -10.68 5.99
C ALA A 145 12.62 -10.71 7.05
N ARG A 146 12.95 -10.28 8.27
CA ARG A 146 11.98 -10.17 9.36
C ARG A 146 11.21 -8.85 9.24
N LEU A 147 10.06 -8.84 8.58
CA LEU A 147 9.29 -7.61 8.33
C LEU A 147 8.74 -6.96 9.61
N THR A 148 8.65 -7.69 10.72
CA THR A 148 8.25 -7.11 12.02
C THR A 148 9.23 -6.08 12.57
N THR A 149 10.43 -5.93 11.98
CA THR A 149 11.38 -4.86 12.32
C THR A 149 11.20 -3.60 11.48
N LEU A 150 10.33 -3.61 10.45
CA LEU A 150 10.09 -2.43 9.61
C LEU A 150 9.30 -1.36 10.33
N LEU A 151 8.22 -1.74 11.01
CA LEU A 151 7.26 -0.81 11.59
C LEU A 151 7.32 -0.83 13.13
N PRO A 152 7.03 0.30 13.79
CA PRO A 152 6.81 0.34 15.23
C PRO A 152 5.86 -0.75 15.72
N ARG A 153 6.09 -1.24 16.94
CA ARG A 153 5.31 -2.35 17.54
C ARG A 153 3.78 -2.14 17.48
N PRO A 154 3.22 -0.94 17.76
CA PRO A 154 1.77 -0.73 17.65
C PRO A 154 1.23 -0.99 16.24
N LEU A 155 1.89 -0.47 15.20
CA LEU A 155 1.50 -0.67 13.80
C LEU A 155 1.64 -2.13 13.38
N THR A 156 2.74 -2.78 13.75
CA THR A 156 2.95 -4.22 13.49
C THR A 156 1.88 -5.07 14.18
N SER A 157 1.51 -4.74 15.43
CA SER A 157 0.44 -5.44 16.17
C SER A 157 -0.91 -5.29 15.49
N ALA A 158 -1.25 -4.07 15.06
CA ALA A 158 -2.48 -3.80 14.33
C ALA A 158 -2.55 -4.61 13.02
N LEU A 159 -1.48 -4.62 12.22
CA LEU A 159 -1.41 -5.40 10.99
C LEU A 159 -1.63 -6.90 11.23
N ARG A 160 -1.06 -7.46 12.32
CA ARG A 160 -1.29 -8.86 12.71
C ARG A 160 -2.77 -9.12 13.04
N GLN A 161 -3.39 -8.25 13.85
CA GLN A 161 -4.83 -8.36 14.16
C GLN A 161 -5.69 -8.32 12.89
N GLY A 162 -5.37 -7.41 11.96
CA GLY A 162 -6.03 -7.31 10.66
C GLY A 162 -5.89 -8.59 9.83
N LEU A 163 -4.66 -9.11 9.67
CA LEU A 163 -4.41 -10.35 8.95
C LEU A 163 -5.11 -11.56 9.58
N ASP A 164 -5.09 -11.69 10.91
CA ASP A 164 -5.83 -12.75 11.61
C ASP A 164 -7.34 -12.62 11.38
N ARG A 165 -7.89 -11.40 11.37
CA ARG A 165 -9.30 -11.17 11.03
C ARG A 165 -9.58 -11.54 9.58
N PHE A 166 -8.70 -11.19 8.64
CA PHE A 166 -8.89 -11.53 7.22
C PHE A 166 -8.88 -13.04 7.01
N GLY A 167 -8.02 -13.77 7.72
CA GLY A 167 -8.04 -15.24 7.72
C GLY A 167 -9.32 -15.83 8.31
N ARG A 168 -9.97 -15.18 9.28
CA ARG A 168 -11.30 -15.63 9.76
C ARG A 168 -12.41 -15.40 8.74
N ILE A 169 -12.28 -14.37 7.89
CA ILE A 169 -13.25 -14.06 6.83
C ILE A 169 -13.03 -14.97 5.61
N ALA A 170 -11.77 -15.20 5.25
CA ALA A 170 -11.35 -16.03 4.14
C ALA A 170 -10.26 -17.00 4.62
N PRO A 171 -10.62 -18.22 5.07
CA PRO A 171 -9.67 -19.17 5.68
C PRO A 171 -8.41 -19.44 4.87
N THR A 172 -8.53 -19.65 3.56
CA THR A 172 -7.41 -19.93 2.64
C THR A 172 -6.60 -18.68 2.27
N PHE A 173 -6.98 -17.50 2.75
CA PHE A 173 -6.20 -16.27 2.57
C PHE A 173 -4.86 -16.32 3.32
N LEU A 174 -4.76 -17.16 4.36
CA LEU A 174 -3.51 -17.34 5.12
C LEU A 174 -2.78 -18.66 4.82
N ASP A 175 -3.34 -19.53 3.96
CA ASP A 175 -2.95 -20.94 3.80
C ASP A 175 -3.27 -21.37 2.35
N PRO A 176 -2.36 -21.43 1.33
CA PRO A 176 -0.89 -21.66 1.24
C PRO A 176 -0.02 -20.38 1.28
N PRO A 177 1.35 -20.41 1.19
CA PRO A 177 2.16 -19.28 1.64
C PRO A 177 1.91 -18.02 0.82
N ALA A 178 1.06 -17.16 1.37
CA ALA A 178 0.94 -15.78 0.97
C ALA A 178 2.23 -15.04 1.36
N LEU A 179 2.70 -14.17 0.47
CA LEU A 179 3.95 -13.46 0.66
C LEU A 179 3.69 -12.02 1.04
N LEU A 180 4.22 -11.57 2.17
CA LEU A 180 4.31 -10.16 2.51
C LEU A 180 5.61 -9.60 1.97
N TYR A 181 5.50 -8.41 1.40
CA TYR A 181 6.59 -7.58 0.92
C TYR A 181 6.82 -6.43 1.90
N GLY A 182 7.96 -5.75 1.73
CA GLY A 182 8.32 -4.52 2.44
C GLY A 182 7.30 -3.38 2.34
N VAL A 183 7.76 -2.16 2.53
CA VAL A 183 6.86 -1.04 2.82
C VAL A 183 6.14 -0.52 1.57
N GLU A 184 4.83 -0.39 1.67
CA GLU A 184 3.99 0.41 0.78
C GLU A 184 3.68 1.72 1.52
N SER A 185 4.65 2.64 1.49
CA SER A 185 4.70 3.84 2.34
C SER A 185 3.90 5.01 1.77
N ARG A 186 3.59 4.99 0.47
CA ARG A 186 3.09 6.15 -0.29
C ARG A 186 1.64 5.95 -0.73
N THR A 187 0.76 5.64 0.22
CA THR A 187 -0.68 5.42 -0.02
C THR A 187 -1.47 6.70 -0.23
N SER A 188 -0.96 7.81 0.32
CA SER A 188 -1.51 9.16 0.24
C SER A 188 -0.40 10.15 0.60
N CYS A 189 -0.62 11.44 0.34
CA CYS A 189 0.35 12.47 0.73
C CYS A 189 0.49 12.57 2.26
N PRO A 190 1.72 12.66 2.80
CA PRO A 190 1.96 12.81 4.24
C PRO A 190 1.77 14.24 4.75
N LEU A 191 1.39 15.18 3.89
CA LEU A 191 1.13 16.57 4.23
C LEU A 191 -0.05 17.12 3.44
N THR A 192 -0.57 18.27 3.87
CA THR A 192 -1.56 19.05 3.11
C THR A 192 -0.98 20.43 2.86
N MET A 193 -0.88 20.82 1.59
CA MET A 193 -0.49 22.17 1.21
C MET A 193 -1.72 23.07 1.29
N VAL A 194 -1.90 23.76 2.41
CA VAL A 194 -3.13 24.48 2.72
C VAL A 194 -3.48 25.50 1.62
N ARG A 195 -4.68 25.35 1.06
CA ARG A 195 -5.28 26.29 0.10
C ARG A 195 -6.60 26.87 0.64
N ARG A 196 -6.91 28.09 0.22
CA ARG A 196 -8.16 28.83 0.51
C ARG A 196 -9.33 28.28 -0.33
N PRO A 197 -10.57 28.73 -0.09
CA PRO A 197 -11.73 28.30 -0.89
C PRO A 197 -11.60 28.59 -2.40
N ASP A 198 -10.85 29.62 -2.79
CA ASP A 198 -10.53 29.94 -4.18
C ASP A 198 -9.40 29.08 -4.78
N ARG A 199 -8.97 28.04 -4.05
CA ARG A 199 -7.94 27.06 -4.40
C ARG A 199 -6.51 27.60 -4.47
N GLN A 200 -6.29 28.87 -4.17
CA GLN A 200 -4.95 29.42 -4.03
C GLN A 200 -4.33 29.04 -2.69
N SER A 201 -3.00 28.92 -2.65
CA SER A 201 -2.22 28.77 -1.43
C SER A 201 -2.63 29.82 -0.39
N ALA A 202 -2.70 29.40 0.87
CA ALA A 202 -3.05 30.29 1.97
C ALA A 202 -2.05 31.45 2.19
N SER A 203 -0.82 31.32 1.68
CA SER A 203 0.26 32.29 1.90
C SER A 203 0.88 32.85 0.62
N HIS A 204 0.62 32.28 -0.55
CA HIS A 204 1.23 32.69 -1.81
C HIS A 204 0.16 32.83 -2.89
N LEU A 205 -0.27 34.07 -3.16
CA LEU A 205 -1.25 34.34 -4.21
C LEU A 205 -0.71 33.91 -5.58
N GLY A 206 -1.60 33.39 -6.43
CA GLY A 206 -1.26 32.83 -7.74
C GLY A 206 -0.71 31.40 -7.73
N LEU A 207 -0.41 30.83 -6.56
CA LEU A 207 0.00 29.43 -6.43
C LEU A 207 -1.20 28.53 -6.13
N TYR A 208 -1.38 27.44 -6.87
CA TYR A 208 -2.51 26.51 -6.71
C TYR A 208 -2.03 25.09 -6.34
N PRO A 209 -2.10 24.70 -5.05
CA PRO A 209 -1.83 23.33 -4.65
C PRO A 209 -2.96 22.39 -5.09
N ILE A 210 -2.64 21.37 -5.90
CA ILE A 210 -3.62 20.45 -6.48
C ILE A 210 -3.20 18.98 -6.42
N GLY A 211 -4.19 18.10 -6.55
CA GLY A 211 -4.02 16.66 -6.67
C GLY A 211 -3.53 15.98 -5.38
N GLU A 212 -3.08 14.74 -5.53
CA GLU A 212 -2.65 13.93 -4.40
C GLU A 212 -1.42 14.53 -3.72
N GLY A 213 -0.45 15.04 -4.47
CA GLY A 213 0.76 15.67 -3.92
C GLY A 213 0.50 16.85 -2.99
N ALA A 214 -0.61 17.57 -3.18
CA ALA A 214 -1.03 18.65 -2.28
C ALA A 214 -1.93 18.18 -1.12
N GLY A 215 -2.36 16.92 -1.11
CA GLY A 215 -3.24 16.34 -0.10
C GLY A 215 -4.74 16.52 -0.39
N TYR A 216 -5.14 16.80 -1.63
CA TYR A 216 -6.54 17.04 -2.03
C TYR A 216 -7.17 15.93 -2.88
N ALA A 217 -6.43 14.85 -3.15
CA ALA A 217 -6.91 13.68 -3.88
C ALA A 217 -6.22 12.40 -3.39
N GLY A 218 -6.71 11.23 -3.81
CA GLY A 218 -6.16 9.93 -3.39
C GLY A 218 -6.21 8.86 -4.49
N GLY A 219 -6.07 9.30 -5.75
CA GLY A 219 -6.16 8.44 -6.92
C GLY A 219 -6.32 9.21 -8.22
N ILE A 220 -6.25 8.49 -9.35
CA ILE A 220 -6.25 9.06 -10.71
C ILE A 220 -7.48 9.94 -10.95
N ILE A 221 -8.68 9.40 -10.71
CA ILE A 221 -9.94 10.11 -10.99
C ILE A 221 -10.09 11.36 -10.10
N SER A 222 -9.85 11.22 -8.79
CA SER A 222 -9.93 12.37 -7.87
C SER A 222 -8.88 13.44 -8.18
N SER A 223 -7.67 13.05 -8.62
CA SER A 223 -6.61 14.01 -8.97
C SER A 223 -6.95 14.75 -10.25
N ALA A 224 -7.53 14.06 -11.23
CA ALA A 224 -8.03 14.69 -12.46
C ALA A 224 -9.18 15.66 -12.15
N ALA A 225 -10.14 15.27 -11.32
CA ALA A 225 -11.24 16.12 -10.89
C ALA A 225 -10.72 17.38 -10.16
N ASP A 226 -9.81 17.21 -9.20
CA ASP A 226 -9.21 18.35 -8.48
C ASP A 226 -8.43 19.29 -9.43
N GLY A 227 -7.78 18.73 -10.44
CA GLY A 227 -7.11 19.49 -11.50
C GLY A 227 -8.08 20.32 -12.33
N ILE A 228 -9.20 19.73 -12.78
CA ILE A 228 -10.25 20.43 -13.55
C ILE A 228 -10.85 21.57 -12.72
N GLU A 229 -11.24 21.30 -11.48
CA GLU A 229 -11.85 22.32 -10.62
C GLU A 229 -10.89 23.47 -10.31
N SER A 230 -9.60 23.18 -10.18
CA SER A 230 -8.57 24.20 -9.95
C SER A 230 -8.27 25.02 -11.20
N ALA A 231 -8.31 24.41 -12.40
CA ALA A 231 -8.23 25.14 -13.66
C ALA A 231 -9.43 26.08 -13.86
N LEU A 232 -10.64 25.64 -13.50
CA LEU A 232 -11.84 26.49 -13.55
C LEU A 232 -11.76 27.67 -12.57
N ALA A 233 -11.26 27.43 -11.34
CA ALA A 233 -11.07 28.51 -10.36
C ALA A 233 -10.03 29.54 -10.84
N LEU A 234 -8.93 29.08 -11.46
CA LEU A 234 -7.93 29.97 -12.06
C LEU A 234 -8.54 30.84 -13.17
N LEU A 235 -9.29 30.23 -14.10
CA LEU A 235 -9.94 30.94 -15.20
C LEU A 235 -11.01 31.93 -14.72
N GLY A 236 -11.78 31.57 -13.69
CA GLY A 236 -12.78 32.46 -13.08
C GLY A 236 -12.18 33.56 -12.20
N SER A 237 -10.88 33.50 -11.91
CA SER A 237 -10.13 34.52 -11.17
C SER A 237 -9.40 35.51 -12.08
N ALA A 238 -9.49 35.36 -13.41
CA ALA A 238 -8.95 36.32 -14.36
C ALA A 238 -9.77 37.64 -14.30
N PRO A 239 -9.11 38.81 -14.27
CA PRO A 239 -9.77 40.12 -14.18
C PRO A 239 -10.65 40.45 -15.39
#